data_AF-A0A7X6DR73-F1
#
_entry.id   AF-A0A7X6DR73-F1
#
_cell.length_a   1.000
_cell.length_b   1.000
_cell.length_c   1.000
_cell.angle_alpha   90.00
_cell.angle_beta   90.00
_cell.angle_gamma   90.00
#
_symmetry.space_group_name_H-M   'P 1'
#
loop_
_entity.id
_entity.type
_entity.pdbx_description
1 polymer ?
#
loop_
_entity_poly.entity_id
_entity_poly.type
_entity_poly.pdbx_seq_one_letter_code
_entity_poly.pdbx_strand_id
1 'polypeptide(L)'
;MRSKLSLVLLTLLFAACRPDRSDPAAVLTRYLSATYQQDLRTAYEELSSADRAFRNFDAFVHHMSMDESMGIEPLMKKATFSIETLEIDGERGRAVVRVHQPDADRITEDLLLAALSSAGSTMSPAEFDQFLKKQYHDRPVPMTTVRKGLGLVREEGGWRIAAGWPQEKKIGHLLLEAARLEELGTLEEAKTKYEEALRLNPNLVEVKDKIDSLAFGIKPSLEEQRDFQKFVNKLEGKTN
;
A
#
# COMPACT_ATOMS: atom_id res chain seq x y z
N MET A 1 19.39 -28.70 64.16
CA MET A 1 18.21 -28.57 63.28
C MET A 1 18.32 -27.25 62.54
N ARG A 2 18.90 -27.25 61.32
CA ARG A 2 18.23 -27.00 60.03
C ARG A 2 17.36 -25.73 59.99
N SER A 3 17.86 -24.69 59.32
CA SER A 3 17.14 -24.06 58.20
C SER A 3 18.11 -23.22 57.38
N LYS A 4 18.43 -23.68 56.16
CA LYS A 4 19.10 -22.88 55.12
C LYS A 4 17.98 -22.18 54.35
N LEU A 5 17.97 -20.85 54.37
CA LEU A 5 17.09 -20.03 53.54
C LEU A 5 17.60 -20.08 52.10
N SER A 6 17.00 -20.92 51.25
CA SER A 6 17.23 -20.89 49.81
C SER A 6 16.28 -19.89 49.18
N LEU A 7 16.81 -18.71 48.81
CA LEU A 7 16.13 -17.74 47.95
C LEU A 7 16.25 -18.24 46.51
N VAL A 8 15.19 -18.89 45.99
CA VAL A 8 15.11 -19.28 44.58
C VAL A 8 14.61 -18.08 43.78
N LEU A 9 15.52 -17.46 43.03
CA LEU A 9 15.24 -16.42 42.04
C LEU A 9 14.57 -17.08 40.82
N LEU A 10 13.24 -17.00 40.73
CA LEU A 10 12.47 -17.50 39.60
C LEU A 10 12.35 -16.40 38.53
N THR A 11 13.39 -16.24 37.71
CA THR A 11 13.31 -15.46 36.46
C THR A 11 12.57 -16.29 35.41
N LEU A 12 11.25 -16.11 35.34
CA LEU A 12 10.41 -16.62 34.25
C LEU A 12 10.80 -15.94 32.93
N LEU A 13 11.52 -16.68 32.09
CA LEU A 13 11.72 -16.41 30.67
C LEU A 13 10.37 -16.58 29.95
N PHE A 14 9.58 -15.51 29.88
CA PHE A 14 8.55 -15.39 28.83
C PHE A 14 9.26 -15.11 27.51
N ALA A 15 9.86 -16.15 26.93
CA ALA A 15 10.15 -16.17 25.51
C ALA A 15 8.80 -16.26 24.79
N ALA A 16 8.11 -15.13 24.68
CA ALA A 16 6.98 -15.01 23.77
C ALA A 16 7.47 -15.46 22.40
N CYS A 17 6.85 -16.48 21.80
CA CYS A 17 7.10 -16.90 20.44
C CYS A 17 6.95 -15.68 19.54
N ARG A 18 8.08 -15.04 19.21
CA ARG A 18 8.07 -13.94 18.26
C ARG A 18 7.74 -14.57 16.90
N PRO A 19 6.75 -14.03 16.16
CA PRO A 19 6.45 -14.52 14.83
C PRO A 19 7.74 -14.48 14.00
N ASP A 20 8.00 -15.55 13.28
CA ASP A 20 9.16 -15.63 12.40
C ASP A 20 9.05 -14.53 11.33
N ARG A 21 10.03 -13.63 11.34
CA ARG A 21 10.16 -12.49 10.43
C ARG A 21 11.31 -12.68 9.44
N SER A 22 11.87 -13.88 9.36
CA SER A 22 12.94 -14.20 8.41
C SER A 22 12.44 -14.25 6.97
N ASP A 23 11.17 -14.66 6.76
CA ASP A 23 10.50 -14.71 5.47
C ASP A 23 9.69 -13.42 5.18
N PRO A 24 10.04 -12.64 4.14
CA PRO A 24 9.31 -11.44 3.76
C PRO A 24 7.88 -11.73 3.26
N ALA A 25 7.63 -12.89 2.65
CA ALA A 25 6.29 -13.26 2.20
C ALA A 25 5.36 -13.48 3.41
N ALA A 26 5.83 -14.18 4.44
CA ALA A 26 5.09 -14.34 5.69
C ALA A 26 4.77 -13.01 6.39
N VAL A 27 5.71 -12.04 6.38
CA VAL A 27 5.47 -10.68 6.92
C VAL A 27 4.36 -9.97 6.14
N LEU A 28 4.40 -10.00 4.80
CA LEU A 28 3.36 -9.43 3.95
C LEU A 28 1.99 -10.05 4.21
N THR A 29 1.92 -11.38 4.25
CA THR A 29 0.66 -12.10 4.50
C THR A 29 0.09 -11.72 5.85
N ARG A 30 0.91 -11.68 6.92
CA ARG A 30 0.42 -11.28 8.25
C ARG A 30 -0.07 -9.84 8.26
N TYR A 31 0.67 -8.90 7.67
CA TYR A 31 0.26 -7.50 7.59
C TYR A 31 -1.07 -7.33 6.86
N LEU A 32 -1.20 -7.94 5.67
CA LEU A 32 -2.41 -7.86 4.85
C LEU A 32 -3.60 -8.54 5.55
N SER A 33 -3.42 -9.76 6.07
CA SER A 33 -4.45 -10.44 6.84
C SER A 33 -4.90 -9.61 8.04
N ALA A 34 -3.97 -9.07 8.83
CA ALA A 34 -4.29 -8.25 9.99
C ALA A 34 -5.05 -6.98 9.60
N THR A 35 -4.62 -6.30 8.54
CA THR A 35 -5.30 -5.10 8.00
C THR A 35 -6.74 -5.40 7.62
N TYR A 36 -6.98 -6.40 6.77
CA TYR A 36 -8.33 -6.72 6.29
C TYR A 36 -9.22 -7.42 7.33
N GLN A 37 -8.63 -8.00 8.39
CA GLN A 37 -9.38 -8.53 9.53
C GLN A 37 -9.60 -7.51 10.66
N GLN A 38 -9.15 -6.26 10.47
CA GLN A 38 -9.26 -5.19 11.47
C GLN A 38 -8.46 -5.48 12.76
N ASP A 39 -7.43 -6.33 12.67
CA ASP A 39 -6.42 -6.47 13.72
C ASP A 39 -5.32 -5.42 13.51
N LEU A 40 -5.68 -4.16 13.75
CA LEU A 40 -4.81 -3.01 13.52
C LEU A 40 -3.56 -3.05 14.41
N ARG A 41 -3.60 -3.72 15.57
CA ARG A 41 -2.43 -3.89 16.41
C ARG A 41 -1.38 -4.78 15.75
N THR A 42 -1.79 -5.95 15.27
CA THR A 42 -0.88 -6.84 14.54
C THR A 42 -0.38 -6.18 13.26
N ALA A 43 -1.24 -5.50 12.50
CA ALA A 43 -0.83 -4.77 11.30
C ALA A 43 0.23 -3.70 11.62
N TYR A 44 0.00 -2.90 12.66
CA TYR A 44 0.95 -1.89 13.13
C TYR A 44 2.29 -2.51 13.56
N GLU A 45 2.26 -3.66 14.23
CA GLU A 45 3.48 -4.34 14.69
C GLU A 45 4.35 -4.89 13.56
N GLU A 46 3.80 -5.11 12.36
CA GLU A 46 4.57 -5.52 11.17
C GLU A 46 5.25 -4.33 10.46
N LEU A 47 4.90 -3.09 10.81
CA LEU A 47 5.53 -1.89 10.25
C LEU A 47 6.98 -1.70 10.71
N SER A 48 7.76 -1.03 9.85
CA SER A 48 9.14 -0.66 10.11
C SER A 48 9.26 0.22 11.35
N SER A 49 10.42 0.17 11.99
CA SER A 49 10.73 1.06 13.12
C SER A 49 10.64 2.54 12.73
N ALA A 50 11.05 2.89 11.51
CA ALA A 50 10.97 4.25 10.99
C ALA A 50 9.53 4.74 10.84
N ASP A 51 8.63 3.92 10.28
CA ASP A 51 7.21 4.26 10.14
C ASP A 51 6.53 4.36 11.51
N ARG A 52 6.82 3.43 12.43
CA ARG A 52 6.27 3.48 13.80
C ARG A 52 6.78 4.65 14.64
N ALA A 53 8.01 5.11 14.39
CA ALA A 53 8.54 6.31 15.03
C ALA A 53 7.90 7.60 14.49
N PHE A 54 7.51 7.62 13.22
CA PHE A 54 6.85 8.75 12.59
C PHE A 54 5.36 8.85 12.97
N ARG A 55 4.66 7.72 12.98
CA ARG A 55 3.23 7.63 13.31
C ARG A 55 3.04 6.59 14.40
N ASN A 56 2.61 7.04 15.57
CA ASN A 56 2.30 6.15 16.69
C ASN A 56 1.03 5.31 16.39
N PHE A 57 0.74 4.34 17.26
CA PHE A 57 -0.40 3.43 17.06
C PHE A 57 -1.74 4.18 16.96
N ASP A 58 -1.99 5.17 17.81
CA ASP A 58 -3.26 5.90 17.80
C ASP A 58 -3.45 6.69 16.50
N ALA A 59 -2.39 7.34 16.02
CA ALA A 59 -2.39 8.04 14.72
C ALA A 59 -2.51 7.07 13.54
N PHE A 60 -1.98 5.85 13.65
CA PHE A 60 -2.18 4.80 12.65
C PHE A 60 -3.64 4.34 12.62
N VAL A 61 -4.24 4.03 13.77
CA VAL A 61 -5.66 3.66 13.86
C VAL A 61 -6.52 4.77 13.29
N HIS A 62 -6.26 6.02 13.65
CA HIS A 62 -6.99 7.16 13.11
C HIS A 62 -6.87 7.25 11.59
N HIS A 63 -5.66 7.10 11.03
CA HIS A 63 -5.44 7.12 9.59
C HIS A 63 -6.17 5.98 8.86
N MET A 64 -6.10 4.76 9.39
CA MET A 64 -6.82 3.60 8.83
C MET A 64 -8.35 3.81 8.93
N SER A 65 -8.83 4.41 10.01
CA SER A 65 -10.26 4.69 10.22
C SER A 65 -10.80 5.86 9.39
N MET A 66 -9.95 6.78 8.91
CA MET A 66 -10.39 7.93 8.10
C MET A 66 -10.68 7.54 6.65
N ASP A 67 -9.98 6.55 6.08
CA ASP A 67 -10.40 5.88 4.84
C ASP A 67 -11.69 5.07 5.05
N GLU A 68 -12.02 4.74 6.30
CA GLU A 68 -13.16 3.92 6.73
C GLU A 68 -14.32 4.74 7.31
N SER A 69 -14.35 6.07 7.13
CA SER A 69 -15.42 6.96 7.64
C SER A 69 -16.83 6.63 7.12
N MET A 70 -16.92 5.62 6.25
CA MET A 70 -18.12 5.11 5.63
C MET A 70 -18.60 3.81 6.25
N GLY A 71 -18.13 3.33 7.41
CA GLY A 71 -18.75 2.18 8.11
C GLY A 71 -18.69 0.85 7.34
N ILE A 72 -17.75 0.70 6.40
CA ILE A 72 -17.62 -0.48 5.52
C ILE A 72 -16.75 -1.58 6.13
N GLU A 73 -16.25 -1.43 7.35
CA GLU A 73 -15.34 -2.36 8.02
C GLU A 73 -15.87 -3.80 8.06
N PRO A 74 -17.17 -4.06 8.29
CA PRO A 74 -17.71 -5.43 8.23
C PRO A 74 -17.58 -6.06 6.84
N LEU A 75 -17.62 -5.25 5.78
CA LEU A 75 -17.47 -5.71 4.40
C LEU A 75 -16.01 -5.96 4.04
N MET A 76 -15.07 -5.18 4.59
CA MET A 76 -13.63 -5.32 4.32
C MET A 76 -13.07 -6.69 4.69
N LYS A 77 -13.71 -7.41 5.63
CA LYS A 77 -13.37 -8.81 5.97
C LYS A 77 -13.59 -9.81 4.84
N LYS A 78 -14.35 -9.43 3.80
CA LYS A 78 -14.53 -10.23 2.57
C LYS A 78 -13.38 -10.06 1.59
N ALA A 79 -12.46 -9.14 1.86
CA ALA A 79 -11.31 -8.93 1.00
C ALA A 79 -10.40 -10.16 0.99
N THR A 80 -9.85 -10.44 -0.18
CA THR A 80 -8.83 -11.47 -0.39
C THR A 80 -7.65 -10.84 -1.12
N PHE A 81 -6.47 -11.44 -1.00
CA PHE A 81 -5.28 -10.92 -1.66
C PHE A 81 -4.38 -12.05 -2.15
N SER A 82 -3.55 -11.71 -3.14
CA SER A 82 -2.46 -12.56 -3.62
C SER A 82 -1.21 -11.71 -3.88
N ILE A 83 -0.04 -12.30 -3.61
CA ILE A 83 1.25 -11.68 -3.95
C ILE A 83 1.52 -11.98 -5.43
N GLU A 84 1.57 -10.93 -6.25
CA GLU A 84 1.84 -11.01 -7.69
C GLU A 84 3.34 -11.11 -7.95
N THR A 85 4.11 -10.22 -7.32
CA THR A 85 5.57 -10.22 -7.35
C THR A 85 6.14 -9.93 -5.97
N LEU A 86 7.32 -10.48 -5.69
CA LEU A 86 8.15 -10.15 -4.54
C LEU A 86 9.60 -10.14 -4.98
N GLU A 87 10.16 -8.94 -5.07
CA GLU A 87 11.54 -8.69 -5.47
C GLU A 87 12.34 -8.30 -4.23
N ILE A 88 13.51 -8.89 -4.05
CA ILE A 88 14.41 -8.62 -2.91
C ILE A 88 15.75 -8.16 -3.47
N ASP A 89 16.21 -7.01 -2.98
CA ASP A 89 17.52 -6.45 -3.26
C ASP A 89 18.22 -6.09 -1.94
N GLY A 90 19.09 -7.00 -1.50
CA GLY A 90 19.77 -6.91 -0.21
C GLY A 90 18.79 -6.79 0.97
N GLU A 91 18.85 -5.67 1.66
CA GLU A 91 18.04 -5.38 2.86
C GLU A 91 16.69 -4.72 2.53
N ARG A 92 16.32 -4.64 1.25
CA ARG A 92 15.06 -4.06 0.79
C ARG A 92 14.28 -5.05 -0.05
N GLY A 93 12.96 -4.96 0.03
CA GLY A 93 12.06 -5.74 -0.80
C GLY A 93 10.95 -4.86 -1.35
N ARG A 94 10.37 -5.31 -2.46
CA ARG A 94 9.18 -4.72 -3.04
C ARG A 94 8.23 -5.84 -3.42
N ALA A 95 6.99 -5.73 -2.97
CA ALA A 95 5.91 -6.57 -3.41
C ALA A 95 4.90 -5.80 -4.22
N VAL A 96 4.32 -6.45 -5.22
CA VAL A 96 3.05 -6.04 -5.82
C VAL A 96 2.02 -7.06 -5.39
N VAL A 97 0.92 -6.60 -4.81
CA VAL A 97 -0.17 -7.45 -4.35
C VAL A 97 -1.45 -7.09 -5.07
N ARG A 98 -2.21 -8.11 -5.46
CA ARG A 98 -3.58 -7.95 -5.95
C ARG A 98 -4.51 -8.09 -4.77
N VAL A 99 -5.35 -7.09 -4.55
CA VAL A 99 -6.37 -7.14 -3.51
C VAL A 99 -7.73 -7.12 -4.19
N HIS A 100 -8.50 -8.20 -3.98
CA HIS A 100 -9.90 -8.26 -4.33
C HIS A 100 -10.71 -7.84 -3.11
N GLN A 101 -11.30 -6.65 -3.15
CA GLN A 101 -11.92 -5.99 -1.98
C GLN A 101 -13.27 -5.37 -2.36
N PRO A 102 -14.12 -5.04 -1.37
CA PRO A 102 -15.32 -4.24 -1.62
C PRO A 102 -14.99 -2.97 -2.40
N ASP A 103 -15.82 -2.68 -3.39
CA ASP A 103 -15.71 -1.48 -4.20
C ASP A 103 -16.37 -0.31 -3.44
N ALA A 104 -15.54 0.44 -2.72
CA ALA A 104 -16.00 1.56 -1.89
C ALA A 104 -16.71 2.62 -2.74
N ASP A 105 -16.25 2.90 -3.96
CA ASP A 105 -16.85 3.91 -4.83
C ASP A 105 -18.27 3.51 -5.22
N ARG A 106 -18.47 2.23 -5.58
CA ARG A 106 -19.80 1.69 -5.89
C ARG A 106 -20.73 1.64 -4.69
N ILE A 107 -20.19 1.29 -3.51
CA ILE A 107 -20.98 1.29 -2.26
C ILE A 107 -21.43 2.72 -1.90
N THR A 108 -20.54 3.70 -2.06
CA THR A 108 -20.85 5.10 -1.82
C THR A 108 -21.82 5.66 -2.86
N GLU A 109 -21.70 5.26 -4.13
CA GLU A 109 -22.68 5.60 -5.18
C GLU A 109 -24.08 5.07 -4.81
N ASP A 110 -24.18 3.79 -4.44
CA ASP A 110 -25.43 3.17 -3.97
C ASP A 110 -26.02 3.91 -2.77
N LEU A 111 -25.17 4.29 -1.81
CA LEU A 111 -25.56 5.05 -0.63
C LEU A 111 -26.12 6.42 -1.00
N LEU A 112 -25.40 7.18 -1.83
CA LEU A 112 -25.80 8.52 -2.24
C LEU A 112 -27.14 8.49 -2.99
N LEU A 113 -27.33 7.52 -3.90
CA LEU A 113 -28.59 7.32 -4.61
C LEU A 113 -29.74 7.00 -3.66
N ALA A 114 -29.51 6.17 -2.64
CA ALA A 114 -30.51 5.87 -1.62
C ALA A 114 -30.87 7.10 -0.77
N ALA A 115 -29.88 7.87 -0.35
CA ALA A 115 -30.09 9.09 0.46
C ALA A 115 -30.82 10.20 -0.32
N LEU A 116 -30.50 10.38 -1.61
CA LEU A 116 -31.22 11.31 -2.49
C LEU A 116 -32.69 10.90 -2.68
N SER A 117 -32.95 9.60 -2.69
CA SER A 117 -34.32 9.07 -2.79
C SER A 117 -35.14 9.23 -1.50
N SER A 118 -34.50 9.44 -0.34
CA SER A 118 -35.15 9.55 0.96
C SER A 118 -35.42 10.98 1.45
N ALA A 119 -35.70 11.92 0.53
CA ALA A 119 -36.07 13.31 0.84
C ALA A 119 -35.00 14.15 1.58
N GLY A 120 -33.71 13.81 1.45
CA GLY A 120 -32.61 14.74 1.73
C GLY A 120 -32.10 14.82 3.17
N SER A 121 -32.37 13.82 4.02
CA SER A 121 -31.73 13.74 5.34
C SER A 121 -30.32 13.17 5.27
N THR A 122 -29.39 13.76 6.01
CA THR A 122 -28.06 13.18 6.27
C THR A 122 -28.20 11.89 7.09
N MET A 123 -27.67 10.79 6.56
CA MET A 123 -27.76 9.47 7.19
C MET A 123 -26.77 9.38 8.36
N SER A 124 -27.24 8.92 9.53
CA SER A 124 -26.38 8.60 10.68
C SER A 124 -25.62 7.28 10.48
N PRO A 125 -24.52 7.02 11.21
CA PRO A 125 -23.78 5.76 11.11
C PRO A 125 -24.64 4.50 11.34
N ALA A 126 -25.62 4.56 12.26
CA ALA A 126 -26.49 3.42 12.53
C ALA A 126 -27.49 3.16 11.39
N GLU A 127 -28.01 4.22 10.76
CA GLU A 127 -28.85 4.11 9.57
C GLU A 127 -28.06 3.57 8.37
N PHE A 128 -26.78 3.93 8.28
CA PHE A 128 -25.86 3.41 7.28
C PHE A 128 -25.60 1.91 7.45
N ASP A 129 -25.34 1.45 8.67
CA ASP A 129 -25.20 0.02 8.99
C ASP A 129 -26.47 -0.78 8.60
N GLN A 130 -27.63 -0.21 8.90
CA GLN A 130 -28.91 -0.82 8.54
C GLN A 130 -29.12 -0.82 7.03
N PHE A 131 -28.71 0.24 6.33
CA PHE A 131 -28.73 0.32 4.88
C PHE A 131 -27.84 -0.77 4.27
N LEU A 132 -26.58 -0.89 4.68
CA LEU A 132 -25.67 -1.93 4.16
C LEU A 132 -26.22 -3.33 4.38
N LYS A 133 -26.71 -3.61 5.59
CA LYS A 133 -27.34 -4.89 5.91
C LYS A 133 -28.51 -5.16 4.99
N LYS A 134 -29.41 -4.20 4.78
CA LYS A 134 -30.60 -4.39 3.94
C LYS A 134 -30.25 -4.50 2.45
N GLN A 135 -29.38 -3.62 1.96
CA GLN A 135 -29.02 -3.53 0.54
C GLN A 135 -28.26 -4.77 0.08
N TYR A 136 -27.32 -5.25 0.88
CA TYR A 136 -26.43 -6.37 0.53
C TYR A 136 -26.77 -7.67 1.29
N HIS A 137 -27.96 -7.78 1.88
CA HIS A 137 -28.48 -9.06 2.39
C HIS A 137 -28.72 -10.04 1.23
N ASP A 138 -29.48 -9.59 0.23
CA ASP A 138 -29.92 -10.40 -0.91
C ASP A 138 -29.15 -10.09 -2.20
N ARG A 139 -28.26 -9.09 -2.16
CA ARG A 139 -27.44 -8.66 -3.30
C ARG A 139 -25.96 -8.92 -3.01
N PRO A 140 -25.17 -9.33 -4.01
CA PRO A 140 -23.74 -9.43 -3.85
C PRO A 140 -23.16 -8.06 -3.54
N VAL A 141 -22.19 -8.02 -2.61
CA VAL A 141 -21.37 -6.83 -2.36
C VAL A 141 -20.59 -6.54 -3.65
N PRO A 142 -20.60 -5.31 -4.18
CA PRO A 142 -19.78 -4.97 -5.33
C PRO A 142 -18.31 -5.10 -4.95
N MET A 143 -17.54 -5.79 -5.79
CA MET A 143 -16.12 -6.08 -5.56
C MET A 143 -15.28 -5.53 -6.70
N THR A 144 -14.10 -5.04 -6.37
CA THR A 144 -13.08 -4.59 -7.32
C THR A 144 -11.75 -5.28 -7.05
N THR A 145 -10.82 -5.24 -8.01
CA THR A 145 -9.45 -5.73 -7.81
C THR A 145 -8.46 -4.62 -8.09
N VAL A 146 -7.68 -4.28 -7.07
CA VAL A 146 -6.64 -3.23 -7.15
C VAL A 146 -5.25 -3.84 -7.00
N ARG A 147 -4.25 -3.23 -7.65
CA ARG A 147 -2.84 -3.55 -7.45
C ARG A 147 -2.25 -2.57 -6.46
N LYS A 148 -1.66 -3.07 -5.38
CA LYS A 148 -0.98 -2.25 -4.36
C LYS A 148 0.49 -2.62 -4.33
N GLY A 149 1.36 -1.62 -4.29
CA GLY A 149 2.77 -1.84 -3.97
C GLY A 149 2.97 -1.83 -2.47
N LEU A 150 3.83 -2.71 -1.96
CA LEU A 150 4.24 -2.75 -0.57
C LEU A 150 5.75 -2.85 -0.48
N GLY A 151 6.32 -2.00 0.36
CA GLY A 151 7.75 -1.92 0.56
C GLY A 151 8.12 -2.81 1.72
N LEU A 152 9.30 -3.40 1.65
CA LEU A 152 9.88 -4.12 2.76
C LEU A 152 11.26 -3.60 3.06
N VAL A 153 11.59 -3.61 4.34
CA VAL A 153 12.94 -3.35 4.83
C VAL A 153 13.30 -4.42 5.84
N ARG A 154 14.54 -4.89 5.77
CA ARG A 154 15.10 -5.79 6.76
C ARG A 154 15.75 -4.95 7.87
N GLU A 155 15.32 -5.20 9.09
CA GLU A 155 15.81 -4.57 10.31
C GLU A 155 16.41 -5.62 11.25
N GLU A 156 16.98 -5.18 12.37
CA GLU A 156 17.37 -6.08 13.46
C GLU A 156 16.13 -6.84 13.95
N GLY A 157 16.09 -8.15 13.67
CA GLY A 157 14.96 -9.03 13.99
C GLY A 157 14.06 -9.43 12.81
N GLY A 158 14.38 -9.03 11.58
CA GLY A 158 13.76 -9.57 10.36
C GLY A 158 13.13 -8.52 9.45
N TRP A 159 12.34 -8.99 8.48
CA TRP A 159 11.62 -8.16 7.53
C TRP A 159 10.45 -7.41 8.17
N ARG A 160 10.20 -6.21 7.64
CA ARG A 160 9.14 -5.28 8.04
C ARG A 160 8.50 -4.64 6.84
N ILE A 161 7.25 -4.18 7.01
CA ILE A 161 6.56 -3.34 6.03
C ILE A 161 7.09 -1.92 6.12
N ALA A 162 7.61 -1.41 5.01
CA ALA A 162 8.00 -0.02 4.84
C ALA A 162 6.87 0.74 4.13
N ALA A 163 6.06 1.46 4.89
CA ALA A 163 4.93 2.23 4.36
C ALA A 163 5.39 3.53 3.67
N GLY A 164 6.54 4.07 4.09
CA GLY A 164 7.12 5.28 3.50
C GLY A 164 6.48 6.58 4.03
N TRP A 165 5.87 6.52 5.21
CA TRP A 165 5.20 7.68 5.81
C TRP A 165 6.14 8.87 6.07
N PRO A 166 7.41 8.68 6.49
CA PRO A 166 8.31 9.83 6.67
C PRO A 166 8.53 10.65 5.39
N GLN A 167 8.34 10.05 4.21
CA GLN A 167 8.51 10.70 2.91
C GLN A 167 7.20 11.19 2.29
N GLU A 168 6.04 10.87 2.89
CA GLU A 168 4.69 11.08 2.33
C GLU A 168 4.46 12.53 1.87
N LYS A 169 4.81 13.51 2.70
CA LYS A 169 4.67 14.93 2.34
C LYS A 169 5.49 15.30 1.09
N LYS A 170 6.74 14.84 1.03
CA LYS A 170 7.64 15.15 -0.11
C LYS A 170 7.14 14.47 -1.38
N ILE A 171 6.68 13.22 -1.27
CA ILE A 171 6.07 12.48 -2.36
C ILE A 171 4.84 13.22 -2.87
N GLY A 172 3.94 13.65 -1.98
CA GLY A 172 2.75 14.42 -2.37
C GLY A 172 3.09 15.69 -3.16
N HIS A 173 4.11 16.44 -2.75
CA HIS A 173 4.59 17.60 -3.52
C HIS A 173 5.11 17.22 -4.92
N LEU A 174 5.89 16.15 -5.02
CA LEU A 174 6.42 15.68 -6.32
C LEU A 174 5.30 15.21 -7.25
N LEU A 175 4.32 14.48 -6.74
CA LEU A 175 3.19 13.99 -7.53
C LEU A 175 2.30 15.14 -8.01
N LEU A 176 2.06 16.15 -7.17
CA LEU A 176 1.31 17.35 -7.56
C LEU A 176 2.05 18.15 -8.64
N GLU A 177 3.37 18.32 -8.48
CA GLU A 177 4.19 19.01 -9.48
C GLU A 177 4.21 18.24 -10.80
N ALA A 178 4.37 16.91 -10.76
CA ALA A 178 4.35 16.05 -11.93
C ALA A 178 3.02 16.14 -12.69
N ALA A 179 1.89 16.07 -11.99
CA ALA A 179 0.56 16.19 -12.59
C ALA A 179 0.37 17.55 -13.27
N ARG A 180 0.81 18.65 -12.63
CA ARG A 180 0.77 19.99 -13.24
C ARG A 180 1.61 20.08 -14.51
N LEU A 181 2.81 19.48 -14.51
CA LEU A 181 3.69 19.45 -15.68
C LEU A 181 3.11 18.62 -16.82
N GLU A 182 2.39 17.54 -16.51
CA GLU A 182 1.67 16.74 -17.50
C GLU A 182 0.55 17.54 -18.16
N GLU A 183 -0.27 18.26 -17.37
CA GLU A 183 -1.34 19.14 -17.89
C GLU A 183 -0.80 20.24 -18.81
N LEU A 184 0.43 20.72 -18.55
CA LEU A 184 1.12 21.70 -19.37
C LEU A 184 1.82 21.10 -20.61
N GLY A 185 1.79 19.78 -20.77
CA GLY A 185 2.43 19.06 -21.88
C GLY A 185 3.95 18.91 -21.76
N THR A 186 4.54 19.28 -20.62
CA THR A 186 5.98 19.12 -20.33
C THR A 186 6.29 17.71 -19.82
N LEU A 187 6.11 16.71 -20.70
CA LEU A 187 6.07 15.29 -20.31
C LEU A 187 7.38 14.75 -19.71
N GLU A 188 8.54 15.25 -20.14
CA GLU A 188 9.85 14.83 -19.62
C GLU A 188 10.09 15.29 -18.18
N GLU A 189 9.73 16.54 -17.90
CA GLU A 189 9.81 17.08 -16.54
C GLU A 189 8.82 16.36 -15.62
N ALA A 190 7.59 16.10 -16.10
CA ALA A 190 6.61 15.31 -15.37
C ALA A 190 7.14 13.91 -15.03
N LYS A 191 7.70 13.21 -16.03
CA LYS A 191 8.34 11.89 -15.85
C LYS A 191 9.46 11.94 -14.80
N THR A 192 10.32 12.95 -14.86
CA THR A 192 11.40 13.15 -13.89
C THR A 192 10.87 13.28 -12.46
N LYS A 193 9.79 14.05 -12.26
CA LYS A 193 9.16 14.21 -10.93
C LYS A 193 8.50 12.93 -10.43
N TYR A 194 7.83 12.18 -11.32
CA TYR A 194 7.31 10.85 -10.98
C TYR A 194 8.42 9.87 -10.60
N GLU A 195 9.54 9.86 -11.32
CA GLU A 195 10.70 9.02 -10.99
C GLU A 195 11.33 9.40 -9.64
N GLU A 196 11.39 10.69 -9.31
CA GLU A 196 11.82 11.16 -7.98
C GLU A 196 10.88 10.66 -6.88
N ALA A 197 9.56 10.71 -7.10
CA ALA A 197 8.59 10.18 -6.16
C ALA A 197 8.75 8.67 -5.96
N LEU A 198 8.94 7.92 -7.06
CA LEU A 198 9.16 6.47 -7.03
C LEU A 198 10.49 6.09 -6.36
N ARG A 199 11.53 6.93 -6.48
CA ARG A 199 12.80 6.76 -5.74
C ARG A 199 12.60 6.91 -4.23
N LEU A 200 11.71 7.80 -3.79
CA LEU A 200 11.39 7.98 -2.37
C LEU A 200 10.51 6.85 -1.83
N ASN A 201 9.51 6.43 -2.61
CA ASN A 201 8.65 5.32 -2.28
C ASN A 201 8.44 4.41 -3.51
N PRO A 202 9.19 3.30 -3.58
CA PRO A 202 9.04 2.33 -4.65
C PRO A 202 7.65 1.69 -4.72
N ASN A 203 6.79 1.87 -3.71
CA ASN A 203 5.49 1.20 -3.61
C ASN A 203 4.41 1.85 -4.48
N LEU A 204 4.71 2.97 -5.12
CA LEU A 204 3.76 3.72 -5.95
C LEU A 204 3.57 3.04 -7.32
N VAL A 205 2.82 1.92 -7.35
CA VAL A 205 2.59 1.12 -8.56
C VAL A 205 1.94 1.94 -9.68
N GLU A 206 0.92 2.74 -9.35
CA GLU A 206 0.24 3.60 -10.32
C GLU A 206 1.19 4.65 -10.93
N VAL A 207 2.14 5.16 -10.14
CA VAL A 207 3.15 6.12 -10.62
C VAL A 207 4.12 5.44 -11.59
N LYS A 208 4.46 4.17 -11.35
CA LYS A 208 5.25 3.38 -12.31
C LYS A 208 4.50 3.22 -13.62
N ASP A 209 3.23 2.81 -13.57
CA ASP A 209 2.39 2.65 -14.78
C ASP A 209 2.25 3.99 -15.53
N LYS A 210 2.17 5.11 -14.80
CA LYS A 210 2.15 6.47 -15.35
C LYS A 210 3.45 6.82 -16.08
N ILE A 211 4.61 6.51 -15.49
CA ILE A 211 5.93 6.72 -16.12
C ILE A 211 6.02 5.92 -17.42
N ASP A 212 5.60 4.66 -17.41
CA ASP A 212 5.62 3.79 -18.60
C ASP A 212 4.72 4.37 -19.71
N SER A 213 3.54 4.89 -19.35
CA SER A 213 2.64 5.55 -20.29
C SER A 213 3.23 6.85 -20.86
N LEU A 214 3.88 7.68 -20.03
CA LEU A 214 4.54 8.91 -20.48
C LEU A 214 5.70 8.60 -21.42
N ALA A 215 6.50 7.58 -21.11
CA ALA A 215 7.61 7.14 -21.95
C ALA A 215 7.15 6.72 -23.36
N PHE A 216 5.94 6.18 -23.50
CA PHE A 216 5.36 5.88 -24.81
C PHE A 216 4.92 7.13 -25.58
N GLY A 217 4.44 8.17 -24.89
CA GLY A 217 4.00 9.43 -25.50
C GLY A 217 5.14 10.39 -25.85
N ILE A 218 6.28 10.25 -25.19
CA ILE A 218 7.51 10.99 -25.46
C ILE A 218 8.13 10.49 -26.78
N LYS A 219 8.25 11.38 -27.77
CA LYS A 219 9.03 11.05 -28.97
C LYS A 219 10.52 11.07 -28.61
N PRO A 220 11.28 10.03 -28.93
CA PRO A 220 12.72 10.03 -28.67
C PRO A 220 13.36 11.22 -29.39
N SER A 221 14.32 11.84 -28.73
CA SER A 221 15.10 12.95 -29.29
C SER A 221 15.86 12.51 -30.55
N LEU A 222 16.27 13.46 -31.38
CA LEU A 222 17.10 13.16 -32.56
C LEU A 222 18.40 12.44 -32.20
N GLU A 223 18.94 12.70 -31.00
CA GLU A 223 20.14 12.04 -30.50
C GLU A 223 19.89 10.58 -30.12
N GLU A 224 18.80 10.30 -29.40
CA GLU A 224 18.38 8.94 -29.05
C GLU A 224 17.98 8.14 -30.29
N GLN A 225 17.32 8.76 -31.26
CA GLN A 225 17.02 8.14 -32.55
C GLN A 225 18.32 7.77 -33.29
N ARG A 226 19.32 8.65 -33.27
CA ARG A 226 20.62 8.41 -33.90
C ARG A 226 21.38 7.29 -33.19
N ASP A 227 21.33 7.23 -31.86
CA ASP A 227 22.01 6.20 -31.09
C ASP A 227 21.31 4.84 -31.17
N PHE A 228 19.97 4.82 -31.22
CA PHE A 228 19.21 3.63 -31.56
C PHE A 228 19.53 3.15 -32.99
N GLN A 229 19.63 4.07 -33.96
CA GLN A 229 20.03 3.71 -35.32
C GLN A 229 21.46 3.14 -35.38
N LYS A 230 22.41 3.69 -34.61
CA LYS A 230 23.76 3.12 -34.48
C LYS A 230 23.72 1.72 -33.87
N PHE A 231 22.90 1.51 -32.85
CA PHE A 231 22.73 0.22 -32.21
C PHE A 231 22.14 -0.82 -33.18
N VAL A 232 21.08 -0.47 -33.91
CA VAL A 232 20.49 -1.31 -34.96
C VAL A 232 21.51 -1.61 -36.06
N ASN A 233 22.24 -0.61 -36.57
CA ASN A 233 23.28 -0.81 -37.59
C ASN A 233 24.40 -1.75 -37.11
N LYS A 234 24.74 -1.72 -35.82
CA LYS A 234 25.72 -2.61 -35.19
C LYS A 234 25.19 -4.05 -35.09
N LEU A 235 23.90 -4.23 -34.79
CA LEU A 235 23.25 -5.55 -34.79
C LEU A 235 23.11 -6.13 -36.21
N GLU A 236 22.86 -5.29 -37.20
CA GLU A 236 22.75 -5.68 -38.61
C GLU A 236 24.08 -5.98 -39.30
N GLY A 237 25.22 -5.88 -38.59
CA GLY A 237 26.52 -6.23 -39.16
C GLY A 237 26.95 -5.35 -40.33
N LYS A 238 26.42 -4.12 -40.45
CA LYS A 238 26.89 -3.12 -41.42
C LYS A 238 28.19 -2.48 -40.92
N THR A 239 29.24 -3.28 -40.85
CA THR A 239 30.62 -2.79 -40.95
C THR A 239 30.84 -2.39 -42.41
N ASN A 240 30.92 -1.09 -42.69
CA ASN A 240 31.63 -0.60 -43.87
C ASN A 240 33.12 -0.96 -43.77
#